data_AF-A0A7R9YJZ4-F1
#
_entry.id   AF-A0A7R9YJZ4-F1
#
_cell.length_a   1.000
_cell.length_b   1.000
_cell.length_c   1.000
_cell.angle_alpha   90.00
_cell.angle_beta   90.00
_cell.angle_gamma   90.00
#
_symmetry.space_group_name_H-M   'P 1'
#
loop_
_entity.id
_entity.type
_entity.pdbx_description
1 polymer ?
#
loop_
_entity_poly.entity_id
_entity_poly.type
_entity_poly.pdbx_seq_one_letter_code
_entity_poly.pdbx_strand_id
1 'polypeptide(L)'
;LARAASDVPLAPGSAEAAMREALEAVRSEFALALVAEREEVVRLGGLHVVGTQRHESRRIDAQLRGRAGRQGDPGSSRFILSVDDDVFRIFGGERVKAIFSTMRLSEDTPIESKQVTETLDGVQKRVEGYYRYIRSQLFNYDMVSAAQRKQLYKLRRQVLEADAAAALELLAQQCDVTAEGIIAEANKAAGKPDAAAATAKLAQFFGGPSVFALTPADLDGERGMLSVDAAKAAARAALPGQGHGA
;
A
#
# COMPACT_ATOMS: atom_id res chain seq x y z
N LEU A 1 -6.19 -5.01 31.82
CA LEU A 1 -6.26 -6.45 32.21
C LEU A 1 -5.36 -7.27 31.28
N ALA A 2 -4.05 -7.19 31.46
CA ALA A 2 -3.11 -8.13 30.86
C ALA A 2 -2.31 -8.72 32.03
N ARG A 3 -2.70 -9.91 32.49
CA ARG A 3 -1.81 -10.71 33.34
C ARG A 3 -0.67 -11.19 32.45
N ALA A 4 0.57 -11.13 32.94
CA ALA A 4 1.69 -11.70 32.21
C ALA A 4 1.41 -13.20 32.00
N ALA A 5 1.68 -13.73 30.81
CA ALA A 5 1.46 -15.15 30.51
C ALA A 5 2.24 -16.08 31.46
N SER A 6 3.29 -15.56 32.11
CA SER A 6 4.04 -16.21 33.19
C SER A 6 3.21 -16.49 34.44
N ASP A 7 2.21 -15.65 34.72
CA ASP A 7 1.47 -15.65 36.00
C ASP A 7 0.17 -16.46 35.91
N VAL A 8 -0.06 -17.11 34.77
CA VAL A 8 -1.21 -18.00 34.59
C VAL A 8 -0.94 -19.29 35.38
N PRO A 9 -1.82 -19.65 36.34
CA PRO A 9 -1.70 -20.90 37.08
C PRO A 9 -1.87 -22.08 36.11
N LEU A 10 -0.88 -22.97 36.10
CA LEU A 10 -0.89 -24.18 35.28
C LEU A 10 -1.31 -25.38 36.14
N ALA A 11 -1.96 -26.36 35.51
CA ALA A 11 -2.30 -27.59 36.19
C ALA A 11 -1.01 -28.35 36.61
N PRO A 12 -0.93 -28.87 37.84
CA PRO A 12 0.23 -29.65 38.28
C PRO A 12 0.44 -30.85 37.35
N GLY A 13 1.66 -31.03 36.86
CA GLY A 13 2.02 -32.15 35.98
C GLY A 13 1.64 -31.97 34.49
N SER A 14 1.15 -30.79 34.08
CA SER A 14 0.98 -30.50 32.65
C SER A 14 2.32 -30.33 31.93
N ALA A 15 2.34 -30.52 30.61
CA ALA A 15 3.55 -30.32 29.81
C ALA A 15 4.09 -28.88 29.92
N GLU A 16 3.19 -27.90 30.02
CA GLU A 16 3.53 -26.49 30.20
C GLU A 16 4.17 -26.22 31.57
N ALA A 17 3.74 -26.92 32.62
CA ALA A 17 4.32 -26.81 33.94
C ALA A 17 5.76 -27.35 33.97
N ALA A 18 5.99 -28.51 33.35
CA ALA A 18 7.32 -29.08 33.21
C ALA A 18 8.26 -28.19 32.37
N MET A 19 7.76 -27.56 31.30
CA MET A 19 8.53 -26.59 30.51
C MET A 19 8.90 -25.34 31.32
N ARG A 20 8.00 -24.83 32.18
CA ARG A 20 8.27 -23.68 33.05
C ARG A 20 9.34 -24.01 34.08
N GLU A 21 9.26 -25.18 34.71
CA GLU A 21 10.27 -25.67 35.66
C GLU A 21 11.64 -25.82 35.00
N ALA A 22 11.70 -26.42 33.81
CA ALA A 22 12.94 -26.53 33.05
C ALA A 22 13.53 -25.15 32.69
N LEU A 23 12.70 -24.17 32.31
CA LEU A 23 13.14 -22.81 32.01
C LEU A 23 13.69 -22.10 33.27
N GLU A 24 13.04 -22.25 34.42
CA GLU A 24 13.50 -21.67 35.69
C GLU A 24 14.83 -22.29 36.14
N ALA A 25 14.99 -23.60 35.98
CA ALA A 25 16.25 -24.29 36.25
C ALA A 25 17.40 -23.71 35.42
N VAL A 26 17.21 -23.57 34.11
CA VAL A 26 18.20 -22.96 33.20
C VAL A 26 18.47 -21.50 33.58
N ARG A 27 17.42 -20.70 33.84
CA ARG A 27 17.61 -19.30 34.26
C ARG A 27 18.42 -19.19 35.55
N SER A 28 18.18 -20.07 36.52
CA SER A 28 18.91 -20.09 37.78
C SER A 28 20.39 -20.44 37.59
N GLU A 29 20.68 -21.41 36.72
CA GLU A 29 22.05 -21.82 36.40
C GLU A 29 22.86 -20.65 35.81
N PHE A 30 22.30 -19.95 34.83
CA PHE A 30 22.98 -18.82 34.18
C PHE A 30 22.92 -17.50 34.96
N ALA A 31 22.04 -17.37 35.96
CA ALA A 31 21.87 -16.11 36.69
C ALA A 31 23.17 -15.63 37.35
N LEU A 32 23.94 -16.55 37.96
CA LEU A 32 25.20 -16.20 38.63
C LEU A 32 26.29 -15.77 37.63
N ALA A 33 26.45 -16.53 36.53
CA ALA A 33 27.41 -16.21 35.49
C ALA A 33 27.09 -14.86 34.83
N LEU A 34 25.82 -14.62 34.48
CA LEU A 34 25.38 -13.39 33.81
C LEU A 34 25.56 -12.13 34.67
N VAL A 35 25.43 -12.24 36.00
CA VAL A 35 25.66 -11.10 36.90
C VAL A 35 27.15 -10.71 36.89
N ALA A 36 28.05 -11.69 37.04
CA ALA A 36 29.49 -11.44 37.03
C ALA A 36 29.96 -10.88 35.68
N GLU A 37 29.51 -11.47 34.56
CA GLU A 37 29.82 -10.98 33.21
C GLU A 37 29.27 -9.57 32.97
N ARG A 38 28.05 -9.28 33.45
CA ARG A 38 27.47 -7.94 33.33
C ARG A 38 28.30 -6.90 34.06
N GLU A 39 28.71 -7.17 35.30
CA GLU A 39 29.55 -6.24 36.06
C GLU A 39 30.89 -5.98 35.38
N GLU A 40 31.51 -7.02 34.82
CA GLU A 40 32.74 -6.88 34.05
C GLU A 40 32.54 -6.02 32.79
N VAL A 41 31.51 -6.30 31.99
CA VAL A 41 31.21 -5.52 30.77
C VAL A 41 30.90 -4.06 31.11
N VAL A 42 30.12 -3.81 32.16
CA VAL A 42 29.82 -2.45 32.64
C VAL A 42 31.09 -1.73 33.08
N ARG A 43 31.99 -2.42 33.80
CA ARG A 43 33.30 -1.88 34.21
C ARG A 43 34.20 -1.55 33.02
N LEU A 44 34.13 -2.31 31.93
CA LEU A 44 34.84 -2.06 30.68
C LEU A 44 34.23 -0.93 29.83
N GLY A 45 33.14 -0.30 30.28
CA GLY A 45 32.47 0.80 29.57
C GLY A 45 31.29 0.38 28.69
N GLY A 46 30.90 -0.90 28.77
CA GLY A 46 29.73 -1.45 28.09
C GLY A 46 29.92 -1.67 26.59
N LEU A 47 28.80 -1.80 25.87
CA LEU A 47 28.81 -2.09 24.44
C LEU A 47 29.33 -0.88 23.64
N HIS A 48 30.37 -1.09 22.84
CA HIS A 48 30.85 -0.15 21.83
C HIS A 48 30.29 -0.51 20.45
N VAL A 49 29.56 0.43 19.84
CA VAL A 49 28.96 0.24 18.51
C VAL A 49 29.74 1.02 17.46
N VAL A 50 30.28 0.32 16.47
CA VAL A 50 31.01 0.94 15.34
C VAL A 50 30.13 0.90 14.10
N GLY A 51 29.81 2.08 13.56
CA GLY A 51 29.20 2.22 12.24
C GLY A 51 30.28 2.42 11.19
N THR A 52 30.31 1.58 10.16
CA THR A 52 31.32 1.64 9.08
C THR A 52 30.89 2.49 7.89
N GLN A 53 29.59 2.80 7.80
CA GLN A 53 28.97 3.60 6.76
C GLN A 53 27.73 4.30 7.35
N ARG A 54 27.17 5.27 6.62
CA ARG A 54 25.85 5.81 6.92
C ARG A 54 24.79 5.20 6.04
N HIS A 55 23.64 4.92 6.62
CA HIS A 55 22.47 4.53 5.88
C HIS A 55 21.82 5.75 5.21
N GLU A 56 20.98 5.51 4.20
CA GLU A 56 20.14 6.53 3.56
C GLU A 56 19.19 7.23 4.54
N SER A 57 18.96 6.65 5.73
CA SER A 57 18.15 7.27 6.79
C SER A 57 18.87 7.33 8.13
N ARG A 58 18.83 8.53 8.73
CA ARG A 58 19.32 8.82 10.09
C ARG A 58 18.64 7.97 11.15
N ARG A 59 17.39 7.53 10.91
CA ARG A 59 16.66 6.66 11.83
C ARG A 59 17.37 5.32 11.99
N ILE A 60 17.86 4.73 10.90
CA ILE A 60 18.52 3.42 10.94
C ILE A 60 19.89 3.55 11.63
N ASP A 61 20.63 4.62 11.35
CA ASP A 61 21.87 4.91 12.09
C ASP A 61 21.60 5.11 13.60
N ALA A 62 20.50 5.78 13.96
CA ALA A 62 20.12 5.96 15.36
C ALA A 62 19.69 4.63 16.03
N GLN A 63 19.09 3.70 15.27
CA GLN A 63 18.80 2.36 15.75
C GLN A 63 20.08 1.57 16.05
N LEU A 64 21.09 1.70 15.19
CA LEU A 64 22.40 1.09 15.43
C LEU A 64 23.03 1.69 16.70
N ARG A 65 23.06 3.02 16.84
CA ARG A 65 23.54 3.70 18.06
C ARG A 65 22.79 3.26 19.32
N GLY A 66 21.47 3.14 19.23
CA GLY A 66 20.60 2.70 20.33
C GLY A 66 20.76 1.24 20.75
N ARG A 67 21.64 0.46 20.10
CA ARG A 67 22.02 -0.87 20.60
C ARG A 67 22.89 -0.77 21.86
N ALA A 68 23.69 0.29 21.98
CA ALA A 68 24.44 0.60 23.19
C ALA A 68 23.58 1.34 24.21
N GLY A 69 23.97 1.28 25.49
CA GLY A 69 23.38 2.08 26.55
C GLY A 69 21.92 1.76 26.90
N ARG A 70 21.50 0.48 26.78
CA ARG A 70 20.15 0.06 27.16
C ARG A 70 19.96 0.16 28.68
N GLN A 71 18.76 0.52 29.13
CA GLN A 71 18.43 0.62 30.57
C GLN A 71 19.37 1.51 31.40
N GLY A 72 20.06 2.45 30.76
CA GLY A 72 21.03 3.32 31.44
C GLY A 72 22.41 2.69 31.68
N ASP A 73 22.68 1.50 31.15
CA ASP A 73 24.02 0.91 31.15
C ASP A 73 25.01 1.84 30.41
N PRO A 74 26.32 1.84 30.75
CA PRO A 74 27.31 2.55 29.95
C PRO A 74 27.42 1.94 28.55
N GLY A 75 27.80 2.77 27.59
CA GLY A 75 27.99 2.34 26.22
C GLY A 75 28.42 3.51 25.35
N SER A 76 29.00 3.21 24.20
CA SER A 76 29.50 4.23 23.29
C SER A 76 29.24 3.83 21.84
N SER A 77 29.20 4.83 20.96
CA SER A 77 29.03 4.59 19.53
C SER A 77 29.88 5.55 18.73
N ARG A 78 30.55 5.06 17.69
CA ARG A 78 31.34 5.89 16.76
C ARG A 78 31.07 5.46 15.33
N PHE A 79 30.92 6.43 14.44
CA PHE A 79 30.80 6.19 13.00
C PHE A 79 32.12 6.59 12.35
N ILE A 80 32.65 5.69 11.54
CA ILE A 80 33.84 5.89 10.70
C ILE A 80 33.33 5.78 9.28
N LEU A 81 33.60 6.80 8.47
CA LEU A 81 32.99 6.97 7.15
C LEU A 81 34.06 7.23 6.11
N SER A 82 33.79 6.78 4.89
CA SER A 82 34.60 7.13 3.72
C SER A 82 33.83 8.12 2.84
N VAL A 83 34.57 8.96 2.12
CA VAL A 83 34.02 9.84 1.08
C VAL A 83 33.43 9.03 -0.07
N ASP A 84 34.01 7.85 -0.30
CA ASP A 84 33.64 6.96 -1.40
C ASP A 84 32.44 6.07 -1.08
N ASP A 85 31.87 6.19 0.12
CA ASP A 85 30.64 5.48 0.48
C ASP A 85 29.50 5.85 -0.47
N ASP A 86 28.64 4.87 -0.79
CA ASP A 86 27.62 5.00 -1.83
C ASP A 86 26.68 6.19 -1.63
N VAL A 87 26.28 6.47 -0.39
CA VAL A 87 25.42 7.61 -0.06
C VAL A 87 26.07 8.94 -0.48
N PHE A 88 27.37 9.11 -0.21
CA PHE A 88 28.09 10.33 -0.55
C PHE A 88 28.52 10.36 -2.02
N ARG A 89 28.84 9.20 -2.60
CA ARG A 89 29.15 9.10 -4.02
C ARG A 89 27.96 9.47 -4.92
N ILE A 90 26.77 8.97 -4.58
CA ILE A 90 25.56 9.19 -5.37
C ILE A 90 24.94 10.56 -5.08
N PHE A 91 24.91 10.98 -3.81
CA PHE A 91 24.18 12.19 -3.40
C PHE A 91 25.05 13.36 -2.95
N GLY A 92 26.35 13.15 -2.73
CA GLY A 92 27.30 14.18 -2.27
C GLY A 92 27.53 15.31 -3.28
N GLY A 93 27.33 15.03 -4.57
CA GLY A 93 27.44 16.02 -5.64
C GLY A 93 28.81 16.69 -5.71
N GLU A 94 28.86 17.90 -6.27
CA GLU A 94 30.11 18.68 -6.38
C GLU A 94 30.60 19.22 -5.04
N ARG A 95 29.68 19.51 -4.10
CA ARG A 95 30.02 20.16 -2.83
C ARG A 95 30.89 19.30 -1.93
N VAL A 96 30.59 18.00 -1.85
CA VAL A 96 31.43 17.06 -1.09
C VAL A 96 32.80 16.95 -1.75
N LYS A 97 32.86 16.72 -3.06
CA LYS A 97 34.14 16.65 -3.81
C LYS A 97 35.00 17.90 -3.66
N ALA A 98 34.39 19.08 -3.71
CA ALA A 98 35.09 20.35 -3.54
C ALA A 98 35.79 20.45 -2.17
N ILE A 99 35.07 20.14 -1.08
CA ILE A 99 35.64 20.18 0.28
C ILE A 99 36.87 19.26 0.39
N PHE A 100 36.77 18.03 -0.11
CA PHE A 100 37.89 17.08 -0.08
C PHE A 100 39.07 17.51 -0.96
N SER A 101 38.80 18.06 -2.15
CA SER A 101 39.85 18.59 -3.04
C SER A 101 40.60 19.78 -2.46
N THR A 102 39.92 20.63 -1.68
CA THR A 102 40.50 21.84 -1.08
C THR A 102 41.35 21.51 0.13
N MET A 103 40.97 20.50 0.92
CA MET A 103 41.66 20.21 2.18
C MET A 103 43.05 19.59 2.01
N ARG A 104 43.44 19.11 0.80
CA ARG A 104 44.78 18.52 0.51
C ARG A 104 45.29 17.60 1.63
N LEU A 105 44.39 16.79 2.20
CA LEU A 105 44.70 15.91 3.31
C LEU A 105 45.41 14.66 2.78
N SER A 106 46.37 14.14 3.54
CA SER A 106 46.90 12.80 3.30
C SER A 106 45.79 11.76 3.49
N GLU A 107 45.77 10.72 2.65
CA GLU A 107 44.71 9.70 2.62
C GLU A 107 44.49 9.02 3.99
N ASP A 108 45.53 8.96 4.82
CA ASP A 108 45.51 8.28 6.12
C ASP A 108 45.12 9.17 7.32
N THR A 109 44.86 10.47 7.12
CA THR A 109 44.56 11.37 8.24
C THR A 109 43.05 11.46 8.50
N PRO A 110 42.56 11.08 9.70
CA PRO A 110 41.16 11.23 10.06
C PRO A 110 40.72 12.70 10.03
N ILE A 111 39.57 12.95 9.43
CA ILE A 111 39.00 14.30 9.34
C ILE A 111 37.98 14.50 10.47
N GLU A 112 38.37 15.27 11.48
CA GLU A 112 37.48 15.68 12.57
C GLU A 112 37.11 17.16 12.43
N SER A 113 36.27 17.47 11.43
CA SER A 113 35.76 18.83 11.20
C SER A 113 34.25 18.90 11.36
N LYS A 114 33.77 19.89 12.13
CA LYS A 114 32.34 20.18 12.28
C LYS A 114 31.70 20.51 10.92
N GLN A 115 32.37 21.27 10.07
CA GLN A 115 31.86 21.67 8.75
C GLN A 115 31.65 20.47 7.82
N VAL A 116 32.56 19.49 7.85
CA VAL A 116 32.45 18.26 7.07
C VAL A 116 31.26 17.44 7.58
N THR A 117 31.16 17.27 8.91
CA THR A 117 30.05 16.55 9.54
C THR A 117 28.69 17.16 9.19
N GLU A 118 28.55 18.48 9.26
CA GLU A 118 27.32 19.19 8.89
C GLU A 118 26.97 19.02 7.41
N THR A 119 27.99 18.99 6.53
CA THR A 119 27.78 18.75 5.09
C THR A 119 27.28 17.33 4.85
N LEU A 120 27.88 16.31 5.48
CA LEU A 120 27.45 14.92 5.37
C LEU A 120 26.03 14.71 5.91
N ASP A 121 25.69 15.35 7.04
CA ASP A 121 24.33 15.39 7.58
C ASP A 121 23.33 16.02 6.58
N GLY A 122 23.75 17.07 5.88
CA GLY A 122 22.96 17.70 4.81
C GLY A 122 22.72 16.78 3.61
N VAL A 123 23.71 15.99 3.21
CA VAL A 123 23.56 14.95 2.17
C VAL A 123 22.52 13.93 2.62
N GLN A 124 22.64 13.38 3.83
CA GLN A 124 21.71 12.37 4.35
C GLN A 124 20.26 12.89 4.40
N LYS A 125 20.04 14.15 4.82
CA LYS A 125 18.71 14.77 4.78
C LYS A 125 18.14 14.86 3.36
N ARG A 126 18.97 15.16 2.36
CA ARG A 126 18.53 15.17 0.94
C ARG A 126 18.13 13.76 0.48
N VAL A 127 18.88 12.75 0.86
CA VAL A 127 18.57 11.34 0.55
C VAL A 127 17.22 10.94 1.16
N GLU A 128 16.99 11.26 2.43
CA GLU A 128 15.70 11.00 3.06
C GLU A 128 14.54 11.73 2.35
N GLY A 129 14.77 12.97 1.91
CA GLY A 129 13.82 13.74 1.10
C GLY A 129 13.51 13.09 -0.24
N TYR A 130 14.53 12.59 -0.94
CA TYR A 130 14.39 11.87 -2.21
C TYR A 130 13.54 10.60 -2.05
N TYR A 131 13.85 9.74 -1.07
CA TYR A 131 13.05 8.53 -0.83
C TYR A 131 11.66 8.84 -0.28
N ARG A 132 11.48 9.95 0.45
CA ARG A 132 10.14 10.41 0.85
C ARG A 132 9.32 10.77 -0.38
N TYR A 133 9.90 11.55 -1.31
CA TYR A 133 9.24 11.93 -2.54
C TYR A 133 8.82 10.71 -3.37
N ILE A 134 9.73 9.75 -3.61
CA ILE A 134 9.39 8.52 -4.36
C ILE A 134 8.21 7.79 -3.73
N ARG A 135 8.24 7.61 -2.40
CA ARG A 135 7.16 6.93 -1.68
C ARG A 135 5.84 7.70 -1.79
N SER A 136 5.87 9.03 -1.73
CA SER A 136 4.68 9.87 -1.95
C SER A 136 4.13 9.72 -3.37
N GLN A 137 4.99 9.68 -4.39
CA GLN A 137 4.55 9.46 -5.77
C GLN A 137 3.90 8.09 -5.93
N LEU A 138 4.54 7.03 -5.41
CA LEU A 138 3.97 5.68 -5.43
C LEU A 138 2.60 5.62 -4.74
N PHE A 139 2.48 6.27 -3.57
CA PHE A 139 1.20 6.37 -2.86
C PHE A 139 0.13 7.08 -3.70
N ASN A 140 0.46 8.20 -4.35
CA ASN A 140 -0.46 8.93 -5.21
C ASN A 140 -0.96 8.08 -6.39
N TYR A 141 -0.08 7.30 -7.02
CA TYR A 141 -0.48 6.36 -8.07
C TYR A 141 -1.39 5.25 -7.53
N ASP A 142 -1.07 4.70 -6.36
CA ASP A 142 -1.91 3.67 -5.75
C ASP A 142 -3.28 4.22 -5.32
N MET A 143 -3.41 5.50 -4.93
CA MET A 143 -4.70 6.09 -4.57
C MET A 143 -5.74 5.98 -5.70
N VAL A 144 -5.33 6.19 -6.95
CA VAL A 144 -6.22 6.05 -8.12
C VAL A 144 -6.67 4.60 -8.27
N SER A 145 -5.70 3.67 -8.22
CA SER A 145 -5.97 2.24 -8.36
C SER A 145 -6.82 1.71 -7.19
N ALA A 146 -6.57 2.18 -5.98
CA ALA A 146 -7.32 1.83 -4.78
C ALA A 146 -8.76 2.33 -4.84
N ALA A 147 -9.00 3.54 -5.35
CA ALA A 147 -10.35 4.06 -5.56
C ALA A 147 -11.13 3.21 -6.57
N GLN A 148 -10.50 2.84 -7.69
CA GLN A 148 -11.10 1.95 -8.70
C GLN A 148 -11.39 0.56 -8.11
N ARG A 149 -10.40 -0.05 -7.43
CA ARG A 149 -10.57 -1.35 -6.75
C ARG A 149 -11.70 -1.31 -5.73
N LYS A 150 -11.82 -0.23 -4.95
CA LYS A 150 -12.89 -0.07 -3.96
C LYS A 150 -14.27 -0.09 -4.60
N GLN A 151 -14.47 0.61 -5.71
CA GLN A 151 -15.75 0.59 -6.43
C GLN A 151 -16.03 -0.79 -7.04
N LEU A 152 -15.03 -1.39 -7.71
CA LEU A 152 -15.19 -2.72 -8.30
C LEU A 152 -15.49 -3.78 -7.23
N TYR A 153 -14.79 -3.75 -6.09
CA TYR A 153 -15.02 -4.69 -5.00
C TYR A 153 -16.37 -4.48 -4.33
N LYS A 154 -16.84 -3.22 -4.23
CA LYS A 154 -18.19 -2.93 -3.76
C LYS A 154 -19.23 -3.56 -4.70
N LEU A 155 -19.11 -3.33 -6.01
CA LEU A 155 -20.03 -3.92 -6.99
C LEU A 155 -19.97 -5.45 -6.98
N ARG A 156 -18.77 -6.03 -6.99
CA ARG A 156 -18.58 -7.49 -6.92
C ARG A 156 -19.22 -8.06 -5.66
N ARG A 157 -19.04 -7.41 -4.51
CA ARG A 157 -19.67 -7.83 -3.26
C ARG A 157 -21.19 -7.76 -3.36
N GLN A 158 -21.74 -6.67 -3.87
CA GLN A 158 -23.19 -6.53 -4.07
C GLN A 158 -23.75 -7.65 -4.93
N VAL A 159 -23.09 -8.02 -6.02
CA VAL A 159 -23.55 -9.11 -6.90
C VAL A 159 -23.39 -10.49 -6.25
N LEU A 160 -22.28 -10.73 -5.54
CA LEU A 160 -22.01 -12.05 -4.93
C LEU A 160 -22.83 -12.31 -3.67
N GLU A 161 -23.22 -11.27 -2.93
CA GLU A 161 -24.02 -11.37 -1.71
C GLU A 161 -25.53 -11.13 -1.97
N ALA A 162 -25.92 -10.74 -3.18
CA ALA A 162 -27.32 -10.54 -3.55
C ALA A 162 -28.08 -11.88 -3.58
N ASP A 163 -29.32 -11.84 -3.11
CA ASP A 163 -30.29 -12.88 -3.43
C ASP A 163 -30.75 -12.79 -4.89
N ALA A 164 -31.51 -13.77 -5.36
CA ALA A 164 -31.94 -13.85 -6.75
C ALA A 164 -32.75 -12.62 -7.20
N ALA A 165 -33.58 -12.05 -6.32
CA ALA A 165 -34.40 -10.89 -6.65
C ALA A 165 -33.54 -9.62 -6.78
N ALA A 166 -32.65 -9.39 -5.82
CA ALA A 166 -31.71 -8.27 -5.85
C ALA A 166 -30.74 -8.37 -7.04
N ALA A 167 -30.30 -9.58 -7.39
CA ALA A 167 -29.44 -9.79 -8.56
C ALA A 167 -30.15 -9.44 -9.88
N LEU A 168 -31.43 -9.83 -10.03
CA LEU A 168 -32.25 -9.45 -11.20
C LEU A 168 -32.47 -7.94 -11.28
N GLU A 169 -32.68 -7.27 -10.15
CA GLU A 169 -32.82 -5.81 -10.11
C GLU A 169 -31.53 -5.11 -10.52
N LEU A 170 -30.37 -5.57 -10.02
CA LEU A 170 -29.06 -5.04 -10.43
C LEU A 170 -28.81 -5.22 -11.92
N LEU A 171 -29.20 -6.37 -12.48
CA LEU A 171 -29.14 -6.61 -13.93
C LEU A 171 -30.06 -5.66 -14.69
N ALA A 172 -31.30 -5.46 -14.24
CA ALA A 172 -32.24 -4.52 -14.86
C ALA A 172 -31.71 -3.09 -14.88
N GLN A 173 -31.13 -2.62 -13.77
CA GLN A 173 -30.49 -1.31 -13.71
C GLN A 173 -29.33 -1.19 -14.72
N GLN A 174 -28.54 -2.25 -14.89
CA GLN A 174 -27.45 -2.26 -15.86
C GLN A 174 -27.95 -2.30 -17.31
N CYS A 175 -29.05 -3.01 -17.58
CA CYS A 175 -29.74 -3.01 -18.86
C CYS A 175 -30.23 -1.60 -19.23
N ASP A 176 -30.83 -0.88 -18.28
CA ASP A 176 -31.31 0.50 -18.50
C ASP A 176 -30.16 1.45 -18.86
N VAL A 177 -29.05 1.42 -18.10
CA VAL A 177 -27.87 2.26 -18.36
C VAL A 177 -27.25 1.95 -19.72
N THR A 178 -27.22 0.68 -20.11
CA THR A 178 -26.69 0.26 -21.42
C THR A 178 -27.58 0.75 -22.56
N ALA A 179 -28.91 0.61 -22.43
CA ALA A 179 -29.87 1.10 -23.41
C ALA A 179 -29.80 2.63 -23.55
N GLU A 180 -29.74 3.36 -22.44
CA GLU A 180 -29.52 4.82 -22.43
C GLU A 180 -28.25 5.22 -23.16
N GLY A 181 -27.13 4.52 -22.92
CA GLY A 181 -25.86 4.79 -23.57
C GLY A 181 -25.92 4.61 -25.09
N ILE A 182 -26.56 3.55 -25.56
CA ILE A 182 -26.73 3.25 -26.99
C ILE A 182 -27.58 4.34 -27.66
N ILE A 183 -28.69 4.73 -27.04
CA ILE A 183 -29.59 5.77 -27.55
C ILE A 183 -28.90 7.14 -27.54
N ALA A 184 -28.16 7.47 -26.49
CA ALA A 184 -27.40 8.72 -26.40
C ALA A 184 -26.29 8.81 -27.47
N GLU A 185 -25.66 7.70 -27.82
CA GLU A 185 -24.68 7.64 -28.91
C GLU A 185 -25.35 7.80 -30.29
N ALA A 186 -26.49 7.14 -30.51
CA ALA A 186 -27.26 7.25 -31.74
C ALA A 186 -27.80 8.68 -31.98
N ASN A 187 -28.18 9.38 -30.92
CA ASN A 187 -28.65 10.78 -30.97
C ASN A 187 -27.50 11.79 -31.20
N LYS A 188 -26.22 11.42 -30.99
CA LYS A 188 -25.06 12.30 -31.25
C LYS A 188 -24.65 12.35 -32.72
N ALA A 189 -25.12 11.41 -33.55
CA ALA A 189 -24.80 11.36 -34.97
C ALA A 189 -25.49 12.51 -35.74
N ALA A 190 -24.78 13.63 -35.90
CA ALA A 190 -24.94 14.64 -36.95
C ALA A 190 -26.39 15.05 -37.34
N GLY A 191 -27.27 15.29 -36.36
CA GLY A 191 -28.55 15.99 -36.59
C GLY A 191 -29.65 15.16 -37.27
N LYS A 192 -29.47 13.85 -37.44
CA LYS A 192 -30.54 12.89 -37.75
C LYS A 192 -30.34 11.65 -36.90
N PRO A 193 -31.26 11.32 -35.97
CA PRO A 193 -31.13 10.10 -35.17
C PRO A 193 -31.08 8.87 -36.08
N ASP A 194 -30.02 8.07 -35.97
CA ASP A 194 -29.88 6.82 -36.72
C ASP A 194 -30.58 5.69 -35.95
N ALA A 195 -31.89 5.60 -36.14
CA ALA A 195 -32.73 4.58 -35.53
C ALA A 195 -32.33 3.15 -35.96
N ALA A 196 -31.82 2.98 -37.18
CA ALA A 196 -31.40 1.68 -37.69
C ALA A 196 -30.13 1.18 -36.98
N ALA A 197 -29.14 2.05 -36.79
CA ALA A 197 -27.94 1.73 -36.03
C ALA A 197 -28.23 1.48 -34.54
N ALA A 198 -29.13 2.25 -33.93
CA ALA A 198 -29.55 2.04 -32.54
C ALA A 198 -30.22 0.66 -32.36
N THR A 199 -31.14 0.31 -33.26
CA THR A 199 -31.85 -0.98 -33.23
C THR A 199 -30.90 -2.16 -33.40
N ALA A 200 -29.95 -2.05 -34.33
CA ALA A 200 -28.94 -3.09 -34.55
C ALA A 200 -28.02 -3.29 -33.32
N LYS A 201 -27.59 -2.19 -32.68
CA LYS A 201 -26.80 -2.25 -31.44
C LYS A 201 -27.59 -2.84 -30.28
N LEU A 202 -28.85 -2.44 -30.08
CA LEU A 202 -29.70 -3.01 -29.02
C LEU A 202 -29.91 -4.52 -29.21
N ALA A 203 -30.17 -4.98 -30.43
CA ALA A 203 -30.30 -6.40 -30.74
C ALA A 203 -29.00 -7.18 -30.49
N GLN A 204 -27.84 -6.56 -30.67
CA GLN A 204 -26.55 -7.18 -30.36
C GLN A 204 -26.35 -7.42 -28.86
N PHE A 205 -26.77 -6.49 -28.00
CA PHE A 205 -26.56 -6.58 -26.55
C PHE A 205 -27.62 -7.42 -25.82
N PHE A 206 -28.87 -7.43 -26.31
CA PHE A 206 -29.99 -8.06 -25.61
C PHE A 206 -30.57 -9.30 -26.31
N GLY A 207 -30.06 -9.69 -27.49
CA GLY A 207 -30.46 -10.91 -28.21
C GLY A 207 -31.26 -10.65 -29.49
N GLY A 208 -31.25 -11.65 -30.39
CA GLY A 208 -31.77 -11.55 -31.75
C GLY A 208 -33.28 -11.28 -31.86
N PRO A 209 -33.78 -10.99 -33.09
CA PRO A 209 -35.08 -10.39 -33.39
C PRO A 209 -36.34 -11.18 -32.97
N SER A 210 -36.22 -12.32 -32.27
CA SER A 210 -37.34 -13.12 -31.78
C SER A 210 -37.75 -12.83 -30.33
N VAL A 211 -37.08 -11.89 -29.63
CA VAL A 211 -37.49 -11.39 -28.29
C VAL A 211 -37.83 -9.88 -28.35
N PHE A 212 -37.61 -9.23 -29.50
CA PHE A 212 -37.76 -7.79 -29.66
C PHE A 212 -38.54 -7.44 -30.92
N ALA A 213 -39.62 -6.68 -30.75
CA ALA A 213 -40.28 -5.93 -31.82
C ALA A 213 -40.24 -4.44 -31.48
N LEU A 214 -39.03 -3.86 -31.42
CA LEU A 214 -38.90 -2.40 -31.45
C LEU A 214 -39.14 -1.97 -32.89
N THR A 215 -40.25 -1.28 -33.15
CA THR A 215 -40.48 -0.66 -34.46
C THR A 215 -39.79 0.70 -34.49
N PRO A 216 -39.35 1.20 -35.66
CA PRO A 216 -38.80 2.55 -35.77
C PRO A 216 -39.71 3.65 -35.20
N ALA A 217 -41.03 3.41 -35.12
CA ALA A 217 -42.01 4.30 -34.53
C ALA A 217 -41.97 4.35 -32.99
N ASP A 218 -41.53 3.28 -32.31
CA ASP A 218 -41.37 3.25 -30.84
C ASP A 218 -40.10 3.98 -30.38
N LEU A 219 -39.16 4.08 -31.32
CA LEU A 219 -37.92 4.81 -31.17
C LEU A 219 -38.13 6.31 -31.40
N ASP A 220 -39.08 6.76 -32.21
CA ASP A 220 -39.35 8.19 -32.44
C ASP A 220 -40.27 8.78 -31.36
N GLY A 221 -39.68 9.39 -30.33
CA GLY A 221 -40.44 10.26 -29.44
C GLY A 221 -40.95 11.50 -30.19
N GLU A 222 -42.07 12.09 -29.74
CA GLU A 222 -42.77 13.22 -30.38
C GLU A 222 -41.95 14.53 -30.62
N ARG A 223 -40.62 14.53 -30.48
CA ARG A 223 -39.74 15.66 -30.79
C ARG A 223 -38.38 15.24 -31.33
N GLY A 224 -38.34 14.56 -32.47
CA GLY A 224 -37.10 14.41 -33.28
C GLY A 224 -35.88 13.82 -32.56
N MET A 225 -36.11 13.04 -31.48
CA MET A 225 -35.09 12.36 -30.68
C MET A 225 -35.60 10.99 -30.27
N LEU A 226 -34.68 10.04 -30.15
CA LEU A 226 -35.04 8.66 -29.83
C LEU A 226 -35.52 8.51 -28.37
N SER A 227 -36.65 7.83 -28.13
CA SER A 227 -37.22 7.63 -26.78
C SER A 227 -36.40 6.63 -25.96
N VAL A 228 -35.88 7.10 -24.83
CA VAL A 228 -35.11 6.30 -23.86
C VAL A 228 -36.00 5.27 -23.15
N ASP A 229 -37.28 5.60 -22.93
CA ASP A 229 -38.18 4.78 -22.12
C ASP A 229 -38.59 3.49 -22.85
N ALA A 230 -38.77 3.56 -24.17
CA ALA A 230 -39.04 2.39 -25.00
C ALA A 230 -37.85 1.41 -25.01
N ALA A 231 -36.63 1.94 -25.08
CA ALA A 231 -35.40 1.13 -25.06
C ALA A 231 -35.17 0.45 -23.70
N LYS A 232 -35.47 1.13 -22.58
CA LYS A 232 -35.43 0.55 -21.23
C LYS A 232 -36.45 -0.55 -21.02
N ALA A 233 -37.71 -0.30 -21.42
CA ALA A 233 -38.78 -1.28 -21.30
C ALA A 233 -38.44 -2.58 -22.06
N ALA A 234 -37.90 -2.44 -23.26
CA ALA A 234 -37.46 -3.56 -24.08
C ALA A 234 -36.26 -4.30 -23.45
N ALA A 235 -35.27 -3.58 -22.92
CA ALA A 235 -34.10 -4.18 -22.26
C ALA A 235 -34.48 -4.98 -21.00
N ARG A 236 -35.46 -4.50 -20.22
CA ARG A 236 -35.98 -5.21 -19.03
C ARG A 236 -36.78 -6.46 -19.39
N ALA A 237 -37.54 -6.44 -20.48
CA ALA A 237 -38.32 -7.59 -20.96
C ALA A 237 -37.46 -8.79 -21.38
N ALA A 238 -36.18 -8.56 -21.71
CA ALA A 238 -35.22 -9.61 -22.06
C ALA A 238 -34.62 -10.36 -20.85
N LEU A 239 -34.91 -9.94 -19.61
CA LEU A 239 -34.42 -10.62 -18.41
C LEU A 239 -35.24 -11.90 -18.12
N PRO A 240 -34.58 -13.03 -17.80
CA PRO A 240 -35.27 -14.26 -17.46
C PRO A 240 -36.07 -14.08 -16.15
N GLY A 241 -37.40 -14.28 -16.24
CA GLY A 241 -38.29 -14.29 -15.07
C GLY A 241 -39.40 -13.23 -15.03
N GLN A 242 -39.44 -12.26 -15.95
CA GLN A 242 -40.56 -11.30 -16.03
C GLN A 242 -41.69 -11.70 -17.01
N GLY A 243 -41.50 -12.76 -17.78
CA GLY A 243 -42.53 -13.35 -18.61
C GLY A 243 -42.46 -14.86 -18.53
N HIS A 244 -43.20 -15.45 -17.60
CA HIS A 244 -43.89 -16.75 -17.69
C HIS A 244 -44.85 -16.81 -16.48
N GLY A 245 -45.89 -15.97 -16.58
CA GLY A 245 -47.11 -16.07 -15.79
C GLY A 245 -48.27 -16.22 -16.75
N ALA A 246 -48.41 -17.42 -17.32
CA ALA A 246 -49.60 -18.03 -17.90
C ALA A 246 -49.24 -19.45 -18.33
#